data_AF-A0AAD5JXD6-F1
#
_entry.id   AF-A0AAD5JXD6-F1
#
_cell.length_a   1.000
_cell.length_b   1.000
_cell.length_c   1.000
_cell.angle_alpha   90.00
_cell.angle_beta   90.00
_cell.angle_gamma   90.00
#
_symmetry.space_group_name_H-M   'P 1'
#
loop_
_entity.id
_entity.type
_entity.pdbx_description
1 polymer ?
#
loop_
_entity_poly.entity_id
_entity_poly.type
_entity_poly.pdbx_seq_one_letter_code
_entity_poly.pdbx_strand_id
1 'polypeptide(L)'
;ITITTALEMMEQYFVSEYNIQKYKKCFFVIKQRYNESPKAFLGHVHDAAYKANIRGEDHIQSQFKIGLLPTIQKHCIRMCAVTYENILCMAEGYWDTE
;
A
#
# COMPACT_ATOMS: atom_id res chain seq x y z
N ILE A 1 32.46 -18.28 -14.87
CA ILE A 1 32.04 -16.93 -14.45
C ILE A 1 33.30 -16.11 -14.31
N THR A 2 33.52 -15.14 -15.19
CA THR A 2 34.63 -14.18 -15.09
C THR A 2 34.41 -13.24 -13.91
N ILE A 3 35.47 -12.73 -13.29
CA ILE A 3 35.40 -11.85 -12.11
C ILE A 3 34.50 -10.63 -12.36
N THR A 4 34.55 -10.07 -13.57
CA THR A 4 33.67 -8.99 -14.02
C THR A 4 32.18 -9.35 -13.93
N THR A 5 31.80 -10.54 -14.39
CA THR A 5 30.40 -11.01 -14.33
C THR A 5 29.93 -11.20 -12.88
N ALA A 6 30.81 -11.63 -11.98
CA ALA A 6 30.49 -11.76 -10.56
C ALA A 6 30.29 -10.38 -9.88
N LEU A 7 31.09 -9.37 -10.23
CA LEU A 7 30.96 -8.00 -9.73
C LEU A 7 29.65 -7.34 -10.21
N GLU A 8 29.31 -7.49 -11.50
CA GLU A 8 28.06 -6.97 -12.06
C GLU A 8 26.82 -7.58 -11.39
N MET A 9 26.84 -8.89 -11.15
CA MET A 9 25.75 -9.58 -10.44
C MET A 9 25.63 -9.11 -8.98
N MET A 10 26.74 -8.88 -8.29
CA MET A 10 26.74 -8.35 -6.93
C MET A 10 26.17 -6.93 -6.90
N GLU A 11 26.61 -6.03 -7.77
CA GLU A 11 26.10 -4.65 -7.83
C GLU A 11 24.59 -4.62 -8.10
N GLN A 12 24.12 -5.39 -9.09
CA GLN A 12 22.68 -5.49 -9.38
C GLN A 12 21.88 -6.01 -8.19
N TYR A 13 22.41 -7.01 -7.47
CA TYR A 13 21.77 -7.58 -6.29
C TYR A 13 21.68 -6.55 -5.15
N PHE A 14 22.77 -5.86 -4.83
CA PHE A 14 22.79 -4.84 -3.77
C PHE A 14 21.89 -3.64 -4.10
N VAL A 15 21.89 -3.17 -5.36
CA VAL A 15 20.97 -2.11 -5.81
C VAL A 15 19.52 -2.56 -5.68
N SER A 16 19.22 -3.82 -6.02
CA SER A 16 17.90 -4.42 -5.89
C SER A 16 17.43 -4.49 -4.44
N GLU A 17 18.25 -4.99 -3.52
CA GLU A 17 17.91 -5.07 -2.09
C GLU A 17 17.70 -3.68 -1.47
N TYR A 18 18.58 -2.72 -1.79
CA TYR A 18 18.42 -1.34 -1.33
C TYR A 18 17.09 -0.73 -1.78
N ASN A 19 16.73 -0.92 -3.05
CA ASN A 19 15.46 -0.44 -3.60
C ASN A 19 14.26 -1.09 -2.90
N ILE A 20 14.29 -2.41 -2.67
CA ILE A 20 13.23 -3.11 -1.92
C ILE A 20 13.07 -2.53 -0.52
N GLN A 21 14.17 -2.26 0.20
CA GLN A 21 14.10 -1.66 1.54
C GLN A 21 13.55 -0.24 1.51
N LYS A 22 13.91 0.56 0.51
CA LYS A 22 13.33 1.88 0.29
C LYS A 22 11.82 1.78 0.05
N TYR A 23 11.37 0.87 -0.82
CA TYR A 23 9.96 0.66 -1.10
C TYR A 23 9.17 0.18 0.12
N LYS A 24 9.76 -0.70 0.95
CA LYS A 24 9.15 -1.10 2.24
C LYS A 24 8.90 0.09 3.16
N LYS A 25 9.86 1.00 3.30
CA LYS A 25 9.68 2.22 4.09
C LYS A 25 8.58 3.11 3.51
N CYS A 26 8.55 3.26 2.18
CA CYS A 26 7.49 4.01 1.51
C CYS A 26 6.11 3.39 1.72
N PHE A 27 5.98 2.06 1.67
CA PHE A 27 4.71 1.36 1.82
C PHE A 27 3.96 1.77 3.10
N PHE A 28 4.64 1.79 4.24
CA PHE A 28 4.02 2.09 5.54
C PHE A 28 3.58 3.55 5.72
N VAL A 29 3.98 4.46 4.81
CA VAL A 29 3.62 5.88 4.89
C VAL A 29 2.67 6.33 3.79
N ILE A 30 2.23 5.41 2.92
CA ILE A 30 1.28 5.71 1.85
C ILE A 30 -0.08 6.09 2.44
N LYS A 31 -0.65 7.18 1.92
CA LYS A 31 -1.95 7.72 2.27
C LYS A 31 -2.77 8.02 1.03
N GLN A 32 -4.09 7.91 1.16
CA GLN A 32 -5.06 8.28 0.14
C GLN A 32 -4.94 9.77 -0.17
N ARG A 33 -4.99 10.11 -1.46
CA ARG A 33 -5.03 11.50 -1.92
C ARG A 33 -6.45 12.04 -1.88
N TYR A 34 -6.62 13.35 -1.78
CA TYR A 34 -7.95 13.98 -1.72
C TYR A 34 -8.82 13.72 -2.96
N ASN A 35 -8.21 13.50 -4.12
CA ASN A 35 -8.89 13.29 -5.40
C ASN A 35 -8.83 11.83 -5.87
N GLU A 36 -8.71 10.90 -4.94
CA GLU A 36 -8.49 9.49 -5.21
C GLU A 36 -9.55 8.66 -4.48
N SER A 37 -10.31 7.85 -5.19
CA SER A 37 -11.29 6.96 -4.57
C SER A 37 -10.61 5.90 -3.70
N PRO A 38 -11.27 5.37 -2.67
CA PRO A 38 -10.71 4.29 -1.86
C PRO A 38 -10.24 3.07 -2.69
N LYS A 39 -10.95 2.69 -3.75
CA LYS A 39 -10.57 1.59 -4.65
C LYS A 39 -9.33 1.91 -5.48
N ALA A 40 -9.21 3.15 -5.96
CA ALA A 40 -7.99 3.60 -6.64
C ALA A 40 -6.80 3.59 -5.67
N PHE A 41 -7.02 4.08 -4.45
CA PHE A 41 -6.03 4.04 -3.37
C PHE A 41 -5.60 2.61 -3.03
N LEU A 42 -6.55 1.68 -2.89
CA LEU A 42 -6.26 0.26 -2.68
C LEU A 42 -5.37 -0.32 -3.78
N GLY A 43 -5.65 0.01 -5.05
CA GLY A 43 -4.78 -0.35 -6.17
C GLY A 43 -3.35 0.14 -5.99
N HIS A 44 -3.15 1.39 -5.56
CA HIS A 44 -1.83 1.92 -5.25
C HIS A 44 -1.15 1.22 -4.06
N VAL A 45 -1.91 0.79 -3.05
CA VAL A 45 -1.37 0.01 -1.93
C VAL A 45 -0.87 -1.36 -2.44
N HIS A 46 -1.61 -2.04 -3.32
CA HIS A 46 -1.17 -3.28 -3.95
C HIS A 46 0.11 -3.09 -4.78
N ASP A 47 0.17 -2.04 -5.62
CA ASP A 47 1.35 -1.73 -6.42
C ASP A 47 2.59 -1.45 -5.56
N ALA A 48 2.39 -0.74 -4.44
CA ALA A 48 3.45 -0.46 -3.50
C ALA A 48 3.91 -1.72 -2.75
N ALA A 49 2.98 -2.59 -2.34
CA ALA A 49 3.30 -3.88 -1.73
C ALA A 49 4.14 -4.75 -2.69
N TYR A 50 3.75 -4.80 -3.96
CA TYR A 50 4.49 -5.51 -5.01
C TYR A 50 5.93 -4.99 -5.14
N LYS A 51 6.13 -3.67 -5.26
CA LYS A 51 7.46 -3.04 -5.34
C LYS A 51 8.30 -3.26 -4.07
N ALA A 52 7.65 -3.34 -2.92
CA ALA A 52 8.27 -3.61 -1.63
C ALA A 52 8.51 -5.11 -1.34
N ASN A 53 8.10 -6.01 -2.25
CA ASN A 53 8.07 -7.46 -2.07
C ASN A 53 7.37 -7.86 -0.75
N ILE A 54 6.25 -7.20 -0.44
CA ILE A 54 5.35 -7.52 0.66
C ILE A 54 4.24 -8.41 0.10
N ARG A 55 4.14 -9.66 0.57
CA ARG A 55 3.21 -10.67 0.03
C ARG A 55 2.00 -10.97 0.93
N GLY A 56 1.99 -10.45 2.15
CA GLY A 56 0.90 -10.69 3.10
C GLY A 56 -0.25 -9.74 2.88
N GLU A 57 -1.44 -10.27 2.60
CA GLU A 57 -2.66 -9.48 2.40
C GLU A 57 -3.01 -8.65 3.65
N ASP A 58 -2.71 -9.17 4.86
CA ASP A 58 -2.92 -8.46 6.12
C ASP A 58 -2.20 -7.09 6.16
N HIS A 59 -1.00 -7.00 5.56
CA HIS A 59 -0.27 -5.75 5.47
C HIS A 59 -0.95 -4.75 4.53
N ILE A 60 -1.50 -5.24 3.42
CA ILE A 60 -2.24 -4.43 2.43
C ILE A 60 -3.53 -3.91 3.06
N GLN A 61 -4.31 -4.79 3.69
CA GLN A 61 -5.55 -4.43 4.38
C GLN A 61 -5.30 -3.43 5.52
N SER A 62 -4.26 -3.68 6.34
CA SER A 62 -3.87 -2.76 7.41
C SER A 62 -3.44 -1.40 6.87
N GLN A 63 -2.60 -1.37 5.82
CA GLN A 63 -2.13 -0.12 5.22
C GLN A 63 -3.27 0.64 4.55
N PHE A 64 -4.18 -0.05 3.88
CA PHE A 64 -5.40 0.55 3.34
C PHE A 64 -6.19 1.25 4.45
N LYS A 65 -6.52 0.53 5.54
CA LYS A 65 -7.28 1.09 6.66
C LYS A 65 -6.63 2.34 7.27
N ILE A 66 -5.32 2.29 7.53
CA ILE A 66 -4.57 3.39 8.18
C ILE A 66 -4.32 4.55 7.20
N GLY A 67 -4.20 4.25 5.91
CA GLY A 67 -3.88 5.21 4.86
C GLY A 67 -5.08 5.98 4.31
N LEU A 68 -6.32 5.53 4.53
CA LEU A 68 -7.54 6.25 4.12
C LEU A 68 -7.56 7.70 4.63
N LEU A 69 -8.29 8.57 3.91
CA LEU A 69 -8.51 9.95 4.33
C LEU A 69 -9.15 9.99 5.73
N PRO A 70 -8.74 10.94 6.61
CA PRO A 70 -9.27 11.01 7.97
C PRO A 70 -10.80 11.17 8.05
N THR A 71 -11.43 11.80 7.06
CA THR A 71 -12.89 11.94 6.95
C THR A 71 -13.57 10.59 6.72
N ILE A 72 -13.04 9.82 5.76
CA ILE A 72 -13.52 8.47 5.42
C ILE A 72 -13.29 7.52 6.60
N GLN A 73 -12.13 7.58 7.27
CA GLN A 73 -11.87 6.79 8.47
C GLN A 73 -12.91 7.04 9.57
N LYS A 74 -13.23 8.32 9.84
CA LYS A 74 -14.27 8.68 10.80
C LYS A 74 -15.64 8.18 10.39
N HIS A 75 -15.96 8.23 9.10
CA HIS A 75 -17.21 7.66 8.57
C HIS A 75 -17.28 6.15 8.82
N CYS A 76 -16.24 5.39 8.46
CA CYS A 76 -16.20 3.94 8.69
C CYS A 76 -16.35 3.58 10.18
N ILE A 77 -15.74 4.37 11.09
CA ILE A 77 -15.90 4.19 12.54
C ILE A 77 -17.34 4.43 12.98
N ARG A 78 -17.99 5.50 12.47
CA ARG A 78 -19.41 5.80 12.78
C ARG A 78 -20.35 4.71 12.29
N MET A 79 -20.01 4.06 11.17
CA MET A 79 -20.76 2.95 10.60
C MET A 79 -20.42 1.59 11.24
N CYS A 80 -19.60 1.57 12.31
CA CYS A 80 -19.15 0.35 12.98
C CYS A 80 -18.49 -0.66 12.04
N ALA A 81 -17.77 -0.20 11.00
CA ALA A 81 -17.06 -1.06 10.07
C ALA A 81 -15.80 -1.65 10.74
N VAL A 82 -15.80 -2.98 10.96
CA VAL A 82 -14.70 -3.69 11.64
C VAL A 82 -13.84 -4.48 10.65
N THR A 83 -14.48 -5.24 9.75
CA THR A 83 -13.79 -6.07 8.76
C THR A 83 -13.27 -5.22 7.61
N TYR A 84 -12.25 -5.73 6.92
CA TYR A 84 -11.69 -5.07 5.74
C TYR A 84 -12.77 -4.84 4.67
N GLU A 85 -13.63 -5.84 4.42
CA GLU A 85 -14.70 -5.77 3.43
C GLU A 85 -15.72 -4.69 3.78
N ASN A 86 -16.11 -4.59 5.06
CA ASN A 86 -17.03 -3.55 5.52
C ASN A 86 -16.39 -2.17 5.41
N ILE A 87 -15.10 -2.05 5.74
CA ILE A 87 -14.38 -0.78 5.62
C ILE A 87 -14.30 -0.34 4.16
N LEU A 88 -13.96 -1.25 3.24
CA LEU A 88 -13.91 -0.95 1.81
C LEU A 88 -15.29 -0.53 1.29
N CYS A 89 -16.34 -1.27 1.64
CA CYS A 89 -17.71 -0.95 1.24
C CYS A 89 -18.17 0.42 1.75
N MET A 90 -17.95 0.73 3.03
CA MET A 90 -18.35 2.01 3.62
C MET A 90 -17.49 3.17 3.11
N ALA A 91 -16.21 2.93 2.84
CA ALA A 91 -15.32 3.94 2.28
C ALA A 91 -15.74 4.33 0.87
N GLU A 92 -16.01 3.35 0.01
CA GLU A 92 -16.51 3.57 -1.35
C GLU A 92 -17.89 4.25 -1.33
N GLY A 93 -18.80 3.77 -0.46
CA GLY A 93 -20.11 4.38 -0.31
C GLY A 93 -20.06 5.85 0.13
N TYR A 94 -19.11 6.23 1.00
CA TYR A 94 -18.88 7.63 1.34
C TYR A 94 -18.38 8.42 0.12
N TRP A 95 -17.42 7.88 -0.62
CA TRP A 95 -16.83 8.53 -1.79
C TRP A 95 -17.86 8.80 -2.88
N ASP A 96 -18.75 7.85 -3.15
CA ASP A 96 -19.81 8.00 -4.16
C ASP A 96 -20.89 9.03 -3.79
N THR A 97 -20.91 9.49 -2.53
CA THR A 97 -21.84 10.53 -2.04
C THR A 97 -21.25 11.94 -1.99
N GLU A 98 -19.94 12.09 -2.21
CA GLU A 98 -19.28 13.40 -2.40
C GLU A 98 -19.33 13.87 -3.85
#